data_AF-A0A9Q6EIB0-F1
#
_entry.id   AF-A0A9Q6EIB0-F1
#
_cell.length_a   1.000
_cell.length_b   1.000
_cell.length_c   1.000
_cell.angle_alpha   90.00
_cell.angle_beta   90.00
_cell.angle_gamma   90.00
#
_symmetry.space_group_name_H-M   'P 1'
#
loop_
_entity.id
_entity.type
_entity.pdbx_description
1 polymer ?
#
loop_
_entity_poly.entity_id
_entity_poly.type
_entity_poly.pdbx_seq_one_letter_code
_entity_poly.pdbx_strand_id
1 'polypeptide(L)' 'MITRLPIEVWFHTNPAASDTNFEVALLNLLPAKTLILLDRGFYHFHFLQQLINQQVNFITRLKAKAPIKYLKIFSYRNPI' A
#
# COMPACT_ATOMS: atom_id res chain seq x y z
N MET A 1 -25.98 -8.84 3.55
CA MET A 1 -25.58 -9.39 2.23
C MET A 1 -24.20 -8.84 1.89
N ILE A 2 -23.18 -9.69 1.77
CA ILE A 2 -21.81 -9.27 1.43
C ILE A 2 -21.72 -9.32 -0.11
N THR A 3 -21.60 -8.16 -0.75
CA THR A 3 -21.58 -8.05 -2.22
C THR A 3 -20.17 -8.05 -2.83
N ARG A 4 -19.14 -8.12 -1.99
CA ARG A 4 -17.73 -8.14 -2.40
C ARG A 4 -17.02 -9.27 -1.67
N LEU A 5 -16.60 -10.27 -2.45
CA LEU A 5 -15.75 -11.34 -1.94
C LEU A 5 -14.29 -10.89 -2.00
N PRO A 6 -13.45 -11.33 -1.05
CA PRO A 6 -12.02 -11.13 -1.17
C PRO A 6 -11.50 -11.83 -2.43
N ILE A 7 -10.56 -11.19 -3.13
CA ILE A 7 -9.86 -11.80 -4.26
C ILE A 7 -8.89 -12.87 -3.74
N GLU A 8 -8.13 -12.52 -2.70
CA GLU A 8 -7.18 -13.41 -2.03
C GLU A 8 -7.26 -13.21 -0.52
N VAL A 9 -7.02 -14.28 0.23
CA VAL A 9 -6.87 -14.25 1.69
C VAL A 9 -5.69 -15.13 2.08
N TRP A 10 -4.72 -14.56 2.78
CA TRP A 10 -3.50 -15.28 3.18
C TRP A 10 -3.47 -15.54 4.67
N PHE A 11 -3.12 -16.78 5.04
CA PHE A 11 -2.99 -17.22 6.42
C PHE A 11 -1.69 -17.99 6.61
N HIS A 12 -1.07 -17.83 7.78
CA HIS A 12 0.07 -18.64 8.20
C HIS A 12 -0.34 -19.51 9.39
N THR A 13 0.04 -20.80 9.38
CA THR A 13 -0.19 -21.71 10.50
C THR A 13 0.74 -21.43 11.67
N ASN A 14 1.91 -20.84 11.41
CA ASN A 14 2.81 -20.36 12.45
C ASN A 14 2.29 -19.04 13.05
N PRO A 15 1.88 -19.01 14.33
CA PRO A 15 1.38 -17.79 14.96
C PRO A 15 2.45 -16.71 15.16
N ALA A 16 3.75 -17.06 15.07
CA ALA A 16 4.87 -16.13 15.12
C ALA A 16 5.32 -15.64 13.73
N ALA A 17 4.60 -16.01 12.65
CA ALA A 17 4.92 -15.50 11.32
C ALA A 17 4.77 -13.98 11.29
N SER A 18 5.72 -13.30 10.65
CA SER A 18 5.63 -11.85 10.51
C SER A 18 4.49 -11.47 9.57
N ASP A 19 3.73 -10.45 9.96
CA ASP A 19 2.77 -9.81 9.08
C ASP A 19 3.44 -9.21 7.83
N THR A 20 4.77 -9.13 7.71
CA THR A 20 5.43 -8.64 6.48
C THR A 20 5.48 -9.68 5.36
N ASN A 21 5.23 -10.96 5.67
CA ASN A 21 5.36 -12.04 4.69
C ASN A 21 4.35 -11.98 3.53
N PHE A 22 3.27 -11.19 3.64
CA PHE A 22 2.30 -11.04 2.54
C PHE A 22 2.84 -10.21 1.37
N GLU A 23 3.91 -9.43 1.55
CA GLU A 23 4.40 -8.47 0.54
C GLU A 23 4.71 -9.16 -0.79
N VAL A 24 5.34 -10.34 -0.74
CA VAL A 24 5.66 -11.14 -1.94
C VAL A 24 4.40 -11.62 -2.64
N ALA A 25 3.43 -12.17 -1.90
CA ALA A 25 2.17 -12.64 -2.46
C ALA A 25 1.38 -11.48 -3.10
N LEU A 26 1.39 -10.31 -2.45
CA LEU A 26 0.74 -9.11 -2.97
C LEU A 26 1.43 -8.59 -4.25
N LEU A 27 2.76 -8.54 -4.30
CA LEU A 27 3.50 -8.14 -5.52
C LEU A 27 3.20 -9.05 -6.72
N ASN A 28 2.96 -10.35 -6.46
CA ASN A 28 2.62 -11.31 -7.51
C ASN A 28 1.16 -11.21 -7.97
N LEU A 29 0.26 -10.74 -7.10
CA LEU A 29 -1.16 -10.57 -7.41
C LEU A 29 -1.44 -9.32 -8.25
N LEU A 30 -0.66 -8.25 -8.04
CA LEU A 30 -1.00 -6.92 -8.55
C LEU A 30 -0.55 -6.74 -10.01
N PRO A 31 -1.49 -6.49 -10.94
CA PRO A 31 -1.11 -6.07 -12.29
C PRO A 31 -0.67 -4.60 -12.31
N ALA A 32 0.10 -4.23 -13.33
CA ALA A 32 0.46 -2.83 -13.59
C ALA A 32 -0.77 -1.93 -13.71
N LYS A 33 -0.60 -0.63 -13.40
CA LYS A 33 -1.67 0.38 -13.38
C LYS A 33 -2.76 0.14 -12.32
N THR A 34 -2.48 -0.71 -11.33
CA THR A 34 -3.34 -0.86 -10.15
C THR A 34 -3.09 0.26 -9.14
N LEU A 35 -4.15 0.70 -8.46
CA LEU A 35 -4.07 1.54 -7.26
C LEU A 35 -4.46 0.71 -6.06
N ILE A 36 -3.59 0.64 -5.05
CA ILE A 36 -3.87 -0.04 -3.78
C ILE A 36 -3.93 0.93 -2.61
N LEU A 37 -4.74 0.59 -1.61
CA LEU A 37 -4.78 1.27 -0.31
C LEU A 37 -4.20 0.32 0.74
N LEU A 38 -3.16 0.76 1.43
CA LEU A 38 -2.47 0.00 2.47
C LEU A 38 -2.57 0.74 3.80
N ASP A 39 -3.07 0.08 4.85
CA ASP A 39 -3.02 0.67 6.19
C ASP A 39 -1.60 0.66 6.79
N ARG A 40 -0.77 -0.30 6.35
CA ARG A 40 0.67 -0.36 6.69
C ARG A 40 1.36 0.89 6.16
N GLY A 41 2.02 1.64 7.06
CA GLY A 41 2.69 2.90 6.74
C GLY A 41 4.03 2.81 5.99
N PHE A 42 4.58 3.98 5.67
CA PHE A 42 5.79 4.22 4.89
C PHE A 42 7.11 3.80 5.60
N TYR A 43 7.27 2.53 5.99
CA TYR A 43 8.46 2.03 6.70
C TYR A 43 9.21 0.88 6.01
N HIS A 44 8.60 0.17 5.06
CA HIS A 44 9.23 -0.87 4.25
C HIS A 44 9.58 -0.32 2.84
N PHE A 45 10.59 0.54 2.76
CA PHE A 45 10.91 1.29 1.53
C PHE A 45 11.22 0.41 0.31
N HIS A 46 11.86 -0.74 0.52
CA HIS A 46 12.16 -1.68 -0.57
C HIS A 46 10.88 -2.20 -1.24
N PHE A 47 9.89 -2.62 -0.46
CA PHE A 47 8.59 -3.05 -0.96
C PHE A 47 7.87 -1.94 -1.71
N LEU A 48 7.88 -0.71 -1.18
CA LEU A 48 7.28 0.45 -1.86
C LEU A 48 7.98 0.74 -3.20
N GLN A 49 9.30 0.58 -3.27
CA GLN A 49 10.05 0.72 -4.53
C GLN A 49 9.67 -0.38 -5.54
N GLN A 50 9.44 -1.62 -5.08
CA GLN A 50 8.99 -2.71 -5.95
C GLN A 50 7.61 -2.42 -6.57
N LEU A 51 6.68 -1.85 -5.80
CA LEU A 51 5.38 -1.40 -6.33
C LEU A 51 5.55 -0.35 -7.43
N ILE A 52 6.40 0.65 -7.21
CA ILE A 52 6.69 1.71 -8.19
C ILE A 52 7.29 1.09 -9.47
N ASN A 53 8.25 0.18 -9.33
CA ASN A 53 8.90 -0.48 -10.45
C ASN A 53 7.91 -1.31 -11.29
N GLN A 54 6.88 -1.89 -10.66
CA GLN A 54 5.79 -2.61 -11.33
C GLN A 54 4.69 -1.70 -11.90
N GLN A 55 4.86 -0.37 -11.86
CA GLN A 55 3.84 0.61 -12.26
C GLN A 55 2.54 0.49 -11.44
N VAL A 56 2.65 0.06 -10.18
CA VAL A 56 1.56 0.05 -9.22
C VAL A 56 1.62 1.33 -8.39
N ASN A 57 0.48 2.01 -8.26
CA ASN A 57 0.32 3.15 -7.39
C ASN A 57 -0.21 2.71 -6.03
N PHE A 58 0.15 3.42 -4.97
CA PHE A 58 -0.32 3.10 -3.63
C PHE A 58 -0.66 4.35 -2.82
N ILE A 59 -1.64 4.21 -1.93
CA ILE A 59 -1.93 5.14 -0.84
C ILE A 59 -1.62 4.40 0.45
N THR A 60 -0.85 5.04 1.32
CA THR A 60 -0.45 4.47 2.60
C THR A 60 -0.37 5.56 3.67
N ARG A 61 -0.41 5.16 4.93
CA ARG A 61 -0.16 6.04 6.06
C ARG A 61 1.27 6.60 6.00
N LEU A 62 1.38 7.92 6.06
CA LEU A 62 2.68 8.59 6.18
C LEU A 62 3.34 8.22 7.51
N LYS A 63 4.65 7.94 7.49
CA LYS A 63 5.43 7.75 8.73
C LYS A 63 5.40 9.03 9.57
N ALA A 64 5.21 8.89 10.87
CA ALA A 64 5.20 10.03 11.79
C ALA A 64 6.46 10.89 11.62
N LYS A 65 6.28 12.22 11.57
CA LYS A 65 7.34 13.23 11.38
C LYS A 65 8.09 13.13 10.04
N ALA A 66 7.57 12.41 9.05
CA ALA A 66 8.17 12.41 7.71
C ALA A 66 8.04 13.82 7.09
N PRO A 67 9.13 14.40 6.55
CA PRO A 67 9.05 15.67 5.84
C PRO A 67 8.23 15.50 4.56
N ILE A 68 7.38 16.48 4.27
CA ILE A 68 6.54 16.49 3.07
C ILE A 68 7.07 17.57 2.13
N LYS A 69 7.27 17.19 0.86
CA LYS A 69 7.48 18.12 -0.24
C LYS A 69 6.32 17.97 -1.22
N TYR A 70 5.58 19.04 -1.42
CA TYR A 70 4.53 19.07 -2.44
C TYR A 70 5.17 19.08 -3.83
N LEU A 71 4.82 18.10 -4.67
CA LEU A 71 5.27 18.05 -6.07
C LEU A 71 4.25 18.68 -7.02
N LYS A 72 2.97 18.47 -6.74
CA LYS A 72 1.85 19.00 -7.53
C LYS A 72 0.61 19.11 -6.65
N ILE A 73 -0.10 20.23 -6.76
CA ILE A 73 -1.39 20.47 -6.11
C ILE A 73 -2.45 20.45 -7.20
N PHE A 74 -3.45 19.56 -7.08
CA PHE A 74 -4.52 19.42 -8.06
C PHE A 74 -5.77 20.23 -7.72
N SER A 75 -5.99 20.47 -6.43
CA SER A 75 -7.05 21.32 -5.91
C SER A 75 -6.62 21.80 -4.52
N TYR A 76 -6.99 23.03 -4.18
CA TYR A 76 -6.82 23.58 -2.84
C TYR A 76 -8.16 24.13 -2.38
N ARG A 77 -8.51 23.87 -1.12
CA ARG A 77 -9.68 24.49 -0.49
C ARG A 77 -9.21 25.80 0.14
N ASN A 78 -9.84 26.92 -0.21
CA ASN A 78 -9.61 28.16 0.52
C ASN A 78 -10.03 27.94 2.00
N PRO A 79 -9.17 28.26 2.98
CA PRO A 79 -9.62 28.35 4.35
C PRO A 79 -10.63 29.50 4.43
N ILE A 80 -11.86 29.19 4.86
CA ILE A 80 -12.84 30.17 5.30
C ILE A 80 -12.49 30.51 6.75
#